data_AF-A0A9D0LJY8-F1
#
_entry.id   AF-A0A9D0LJY8-F1
#
_cell.length_a   1.000
_cell.length_b   1.000
_cell.length_c   1.000
_cell.angle_alpha   90.00
_cell.angle_beta   90.00
_cell.angle_gamma   90.00
#
_symmetry.space_group_name_H-M   'P 1'
#
loop_
_entity.id
_entity.type
_entity.pdbx_description
1 polymer ?
#
loop_
_entity_poly.entity_id
_entity_poly.type
_entity_poly.pdbx_seq_one_letter_code
_entity_poly.pdbx_strand_id
1 'polypeptide(L)'
;SEVVVVTTFHIDLEAGGGDMHICLPYSMVEPIRDLLDAGIQSDRGDRDERWEEALKEEIMEARLELSGHLCEVQITMKELATLAPGDIIPIELPELVEVQAAEVPIFRGRLGMADGNYAVKVQEWIEHRQPPGLQDLITDSGEETNESKELSRVEP
;
A
#
# COMPACT_ATOMS: atom_id res chain seq x y z
N SER A 1 -24.78 -42.30 -8.99
CA SER A 1 -23.37 -42.69 -8.99
C SER A 1 -22.64 -41.80 -8.02
N GLU A 2 -22.02 -42.36 -6.99
CA GLU A 2 -21.28 -41.60 -5.97
C GLU A 2 -19.81 -41.45 -6.42
N VAL A 3 -19.24 -40.26 -6.22
CA VAL A 3 -17.82 -40.01 -6.53
C VAL A 3 -16.98 -40.64 -5.43
N VAL A 4 -15.94 -41.40 -5.81
CA VAL A 4 -15.01 -42.03 -4.88
C VAL A 4 -13.60 -41.52 -5.14
N VAL A 5 -12.88 -41.23 -4.06
CA VAL A 5 -11.45 -40.91 -4.09
C VAL A 5 -10.69 -42.22 -3.88
N VAL A 6 -9.75 -42.53 -4.78
CA VAL A 6 -8.91 -43.72 -4.68
C VAL A 6 -7.47 -43.28 -4.44
N THR A 7 -6.91 -43.72 -3.32
CA THR A 7 -5.50 -43.50 -2.98
C THR A 7 -4.76 -44.82 -3.11
N THR A 8 -3.69 -44.83 -3.91
CA THR A 8 -2.84 -46.00 -4.11
C THR A 8 -1.57 -45.87 -3.30
N PHE A 9 -1.31 -46.84 -2.44
CA PHE A 9 -0.07 -46.97 -1.68
C PHE A 9 0.74 -48.13 -2.26
N HIS A 10 1.94 -47.83 -2.74
CA HIS A 10 2.87 -48.86 -3.14
C HIS A 10 3.59 -49.38 -1.89
N ILE A 11 3.46 -50.67 -1.61
CA ILE A 11 4.08 -51.31 -0.45
C ILE A 11 5.16 -52.25 -0.97
N ASP A 12 6.40 -52.01 -0.56
CA ASP A 12 7.52 -52.90 -0.86
C ASP A 12 7.94 -53.69 0.38
N LEU A 13 8.14 -54.99 0.23
CA LEU A 13 8.55 -55.90 1.30
C LEU A 13 9.66 -56.81 0.74
N GLU A 14 10.58 -57.23 1.61
CA GLU A 14 11.79 -58.00 1.25
C GLU A 14 11.52 -59.30 0.46
N ALA A 15 10.32 -59.88 0.59
CA ALA A 15 9.90 -61.10 -0.10
C ALA A 15 8.83 -60.86 -1.20
N GLY A 16 8.54 -59.60 -1.55
CA GLY A 16 7.60 -59.19 -2.60
C GLY A 16 6.65 -58.08 -2.15
N GLY A 17 6.46 -57.07 -3.00
CA GLY A 17 5.57 -55.92 -2.80
C GLY A 17 4.30 -55.93 -3.66
N GLY A 18 3.46 -54.91 -3.50
CA GLY A 18 2.23 -54.71 -4.27
C GLY A 18 1.51 -53.40 -3.98
N ASP A 19 0.43 -53.13 -4.74
CA ASP A 19 -0.36 -51.91 -4.59
C ASP A 19 -1.56 -52.13 -3.65
N MET A 20 -1.69 -51.27 -2.65
CA MET A 20 -2.86 -51.19 -1.79
C MET A 20 -3.71 -49.98 -2.20
N HIS A 21 -4.94 -50.23 -2.61
CA HIS A 21 -5.89 -49.17 -2.95
C HIS A 21 -6.85 -48.93 -1.79
N ILE A 22 -6.94 -47.68 -1.34
CA ILE A 22 -7.95 -47.22 -0.38
C ILE A 22 -8.97 -46.39 -1.15
N CYS A 23 -10.25 -46.79 -1.09
CA CYS A 23 -11.36 -46.09 -1.73
C CYS A 23 -12.25 -45.42 -0.67
N LEU A 24 -12.34 -44.10 -0.72
CA LEU A 24 -13.16 -43.30 0.18
C LEU A 24 -14.27 -42.61 -0.62
N PRO A 25 -15.56 -42.87 -0.33
CA PRO A 25 -16.63 -42.03 -0.86
C PRO A 25 -16.40 -40.56 -0.53
N TYR A 26 -16.70 -39.69 -1.48
CA TYR A 26 -16.48 -38.25 -1.35
C TYR A 26 -17.21 -37.64 -0.14
N SER A 27 -18.35 -38.22 0.23
CA SER A 27 -19.13 -37.88 1.43
C SER A 27 -18.33 -37.93 2.75
N MET A 28 -17.27 -38.75 2.82
CA MET A 28 -16.38 -38.82 3.99
C MET A 28 -15.23 -37.81 3.96
N VAL A 29 -14.90 -37.27 2.77
CA VAL A 29 -13.84 -36.27 2.60
C VAL A 29 -14.39 -34.86 2.83
N GLU A 30 -15.64 -34.60 2.42
CA GLU A 30 -16.31 -33.30 2.59
C GLU A 30 -16.17 -32.67 4.00
N PRO A 31 -16.42 -33.37 5.14
CA PRO A 31 -16.36 -32.76 6.47
C PRO A 31 -14.93 -32.41 6.95
N ILE A 32 -13.90 -32.97 6.31
CA ILE A 32 -12.49 -32.70 6.64
C ILE A 32 -11.77 -31.97 5.51
N ARG A 33 -12.52 -31.52 4.51
CA ARG A 33 -12.01 -30.87 3.31
C ARG A 33 -11.15 -29.66 3.65
N ASP A 34 -11.63 -28.79 4.53
CA ASP A 34 -10.91 -27.57 4.92
C ASP A 34 -9.58 -27.88 5.63
N LEU A 35 -9.52 -28.97 6.39
CA LEU A 35 -8.28 -29.44 7.05
C LEU A 35 -7.29 -30.04 6.06
N LEU A 36 -7.76 -30.69 5.01
CA LEU A 36 -6.93 -31.23 3.93
C LEU A 36 -6.45 -30.10 2.99
N ASP A 37 -7.28 -29.09 2.76
CA ASP A 37 -6.93 -27.88 2.01
C ASP A 37 -5.86 -27.06 2.76
N ALA A 38 -5.92 -26.99 4.09
CA ALA A 38 -4.92 -26.31 4.93
C ALA A 38 -3.47 -26.83 4.73
N GLY A 39 -3.29 -28.10 4.34
CA GLY A 39 -1.98 -28.67 4.02
C GLY A 39 -1.38 -28.15 2.71
N ILE A 40 -2.22 -27.64 1.80
CA ILE A 40 -1.85 -27.03 0.52
C ILE A 40 -1.91 -25.49 0.61
N GLN A 41 -2.64 -24.95 1.58
CA GLN A 41 -2.88 -23.52 1.82
C GLN A 41 -1.74 -22.77 2.54
N SER A 42 -0.51 -23.28 2.55
CA SER A 42 0.63 -22.51 3.09
C SER A 42 1.07 -21.32 2.20
N ASP A 43 0.55 -21.20 0.97
CA ASP A 43 1.06 -20.23 -0.01
C ASP A 43 0.01 -19.32 -0.67
N ARG A 44 -1.30 -19.42 -0.39
CA ARG A 44 -2.28 -18.47 -0.95
C ARG A 44 -3.44 -18.14 -0.02
N GLY A 45 -3.40 -16.93 0.52
CA GLY A 45 -4.53 -16.02 0.30
C GLY A 45 -5.50 -15.79 1.44
N ASP A 46 -5.09 -15.93 2.70
CA ASP A 46 -5.75 -15.14 3.76
C ASP A 46 -4.88 -13.92 4.05
N ARG A 47 -5.49 -12.73 4.00
CA ARG A 47 -4.84 -11.48 4.41
C ARG A 47 -4.26 -11.70 5.80
N ASP A 48 -2.95 -11.59 5.93
CA ASP A 48 -2.30 -11.64 7.24
C ASP A 48 -2.63 -10.33 7.95
N GLU A 49 -3.78 -10.28 8.63
CA GLU A 49 -4.25 -9.13 9.41
C GLU A 49 -3.17 -8.68 10.41
N ARG A 50 -2.38 -9.63 10.93
CA ARG A 50 -1.27 -9.33 11.85
C ARG A 50 -0.13 -8.62 11.14
N TRP A 51 0.17 -8.98 9.89
CA TRP A 51 1.14 -8.25 9.09
C TRP A 51 0.65 -6.85 8.73
N GLU A 52 -0.63 -6.68 8.39
CA GLU A 52 -1.23 -5.36 8.13
C GLU A 52 -1.18 -4.47 9.38
N GLU A 53 -1.49 -5.02 10.56
CA GLU A 53 -1.39 -4.32 11.84
C GLU A 53 0.06 -3.95 12.17
N ALA A 54 1.00 -4.91 12.08
CA ALA A 54 2.41 -4.66 12.35
C ALA A 54 3.00 -3.60 11.40
N LEU A 55 2.69 -3.67 10.10
CA LEU A 55 3.14 -2.67 9.13
C LEU A 55 2.57 -1.28 9.44
N LYS A 56 1.30 -1.21 9.84
CA LYS A 56 0.66 0.05 10.23
C LYS A 56 1.34 0.64 11.47
N GLU A 57 1.62 -0.17 12.48
CA GLU A 57 2.34 0.28 13.68
C GLU A 57 3.72 0.83 13.32
N GLU A 58 4.50 0.10 12.54
CA GLU A 58 5.84 0.53 12.10
C GLU A 58 5.80 1.84 11.27
N ILE A 59 4.82 2.00 10.37
CA ILE A 59 4.66 3.25 9.61
C ILE A 59 4.30 4.42 10.53
N MET A 60 3.46 4.20 11.54
CA MET A 60 3.06 5.26 12.48
C MET A 60 4.22 5.75 13.36
N GLU A 61 5.23 4.91 13.60
CA GLU A 61 6.44 5.28 14.33
C GLU A 61 7.50 5.97 13.47
N ALA A 62 7.36 5.93 12.14
CA ALA A 62 8.29 6.55 11.21
C ALA A 62 8.37 8.07 11.46
N ARG A 63 9.60 8.55 11.73
CA ARG A 63 9.85 9.97 11.94
C ARG A 63 9.95 10.68 10.59
N LEU A 64 9.21 11.77 10.45
CA LEU A 64 9.25 12.64 9.27
C LEU A 64 9.86 13.99 9.64
N GLU A 65 10.71 14.49 8.76
CA GLU A 65 11.21 15.86 8.84
C GLU A 65 10.17 16.81 8.27
N LEU A 66 9.82 17.83 9.06
CA LEU A 66 8.91 18.89 8.65
C LEU A 66 9.71 20.13 8.28
N SER A 67 9.44 20.68 7.10
CA SER A 67 10.02 21.95 6.64
C SER A 67 8.91 22.96 6.41
N GLY A 68 9.18 24.23 6.71
CA GLY A 68 8.24 25.32 6.46
C GLY A 68 8.82 26.29 5.44
N HIS A 69 8.04 26.63 4.41
CA HIS A 69 8.47 27.61 3.41
C HIS A 69 7.95 28.99 3.78
N LEU A 70 8.82 29.87 4.29
CA LEU A 70 8.43 31.20 4.79
C LEU A 70 7.97 32.14 3.66
N CYS A 71 8.79 32.30 2.63
CA CYS A 71 8.50 33.12 1.48
C CYS A 71 9.45 32.80 0.33
N GLU A 72 8.95 32.98 -0.89
CA GLU A 72 9.75 32.93 -2.11
C GLU A 72 9.94 34.36 -2.65
N VAL A 73 11.14 34.67 -3.15
CA VAL A 73 11.46 35.99 -3.70
C VAL A 73 12.11 35.81 -5.05
N GLN A 74 11.63 36.57 -6.04
CA GLN A 74 12.27 36.64 -7.34
C GLN A 74 13.29 37.79 -7.34
N ILE A 75 14.55 37.46 -7.62
CA ILE A 75 15.64 38.42 -7.75
C ILE A 75 16.33 38.25 -9.10
N THR A 76 16.87 39.34 -9.65
CA THR A 76 17.59 39.26 -10.92
C THR A 76 18.97 38.61 -10.72
N MET A 77 19.49 37.97 -11.77
CA MET A 77 20.83 37.35 -11.71
C MET A 77 21.94 38.35 -11.35
N LYS A 78 21.76 39.63 -11.74
CA LYS A 78 22.70 40.70 -11.40
C LYS A 78 22.70 40.99 -9.89
N GLU A 79 21.52 41.12 -9.29
CA GLU A 79 21.37 41.36 -7.85
C GLU A 79 21.90 40.20 -7.03
N LEU A 80 21.60 38.96 -7.45
CA LEU A 80 22.15 37.76 -6.83
C LEU A 80 23.69 37.74 -6.86
N ALA A 81 24.30 38.14 -7.98
CA ALA A 81 25.75 38.18 -8.11
C ALA A 81 26.44 39.26 -7.27
N THR A 82 25.71 40.32 -6.89
CA THR A 82 26.22 41.43 -6.08
C THR A 82 25.88 41.33 -4.60
N LEU A 83 25.12 40.31 -4.19
CA LEU A 83 24.63 40.15 -2.82
C LEU A 83 25.80 40.00 -1.84
N ALA A 84 25.81 40.81 -0.78
CA ALA A 84 26.86 40.81 0.24
C ALA A 84 26.27 40.72 1.67
N PRO A 85 27.06 40.25 2.66
CA PRO A 85 26.63 40.27 4.05
C PRO A 85 26.24 41.68 4.49
N GLY A 86 25.00 41.85 4.93
CA GLY A 86 24.43 43.15 5.31
C GLY A 86 23.34 43.66 4.36
N ASP A 87 23.20 43.04 3.19
CA ASP A 87 22.11 43.37 2.27
C ASP A 87 20.75 42.88 2.80
N ILE A 88 19.71 43.68 2.58
CA ILE A 88 18.34 43.40 3.03
C ILE A 88 17.51 42.99 1.82
N ILE A 89 16.96 41.77 1.86
CA ILE A 89 15.98 41.30 0.87
C ILE A 89 14.59 41.65 1.38
N PRO A 90 13.84 42.56 0.72
CA PRO A 90 12.48 42.86 1.12
C PRO A 90 11.59 41.64 0.85
N ILE A 91 10.94 41.15 1.90
CA ILE A 91 9.99 40.03 1.83
C ILE A 91 8.65 40.46 2.40
N GLU A 92 7.57 40.01 1.77
CA GLU A 92 6.23 40.10 2.34
C GLU A 92 5.96 38.80 3.09
N LEU A 93 5.86 38.87 4.42
CA LEU A 93 5.55 37.69 5.21
C LEU A 93 4.08 37.31 5.01
N PRO A 94 3.79 36.09 4.54
CA PRO A 94 2.41 35.62 4.45
C PRO A 94 1.82 35.43 5.85
N GLU A 95 0.50 35.60 5.97
CA GLU A 95 -0.18 35.40 7.26
C GLU A 95 -0.13 33.93 7.72
N LEU A 96 -0.17 33.01 6.75
CA LEU A 96 -0.07 31.58 6.95
C LEU A 96 1.11 31.03 6.15
N VAL A 97 1.97 30.28 6.84
CA VAL A 97 3.12 29.56 6.29
C VAL A 97 2.69 28.13 6.01
N GLU A 98 3.08 27.61 4.85
CA GLU A 98 2.87 26.21 4.49
C GLU A 98 3.97 25.34 5.09
N VAL A 99 3.56 24.27 5.76
CA VAL A 99 4.46 23.25 6.31
C VAL A 99 4.31 21.98 5.50
N GLN A 100 5.44 21.39 5.15
CA GLN A 100 5.56 20.25 4.27
C GLN A 100 6.28 19.11 4.99
N ALA A 101 5.86 17.88 4.73
CA ALA A 101 6.61 16.67 5.08
C ALA A 101 7.16 16.07 3.79
N ALA A 102 8.48 15.97 3.67
CA ALA A 102 9.13 15.43 2.45
C ALA A 102 8.58 16.05 1.15
N GLU A 103 8.52 17.39 1.08
CA GLU A 103 8.01 18.19 -0.05
C GLU A 103 6.49 18.11 -0.28
N VAL A 104 5.76 17.34 0.53
CA VAL A 104 4.30 17.23 0.45
C VAL A 104 3.65 18.17 1.47
N PRO A 105 2.81 19.13 1.05
CA PRO A 105 2.26 20.15 1.94
C PRO A 105 1.15 19.60 2.84
N ILE A 106 1.35 19.60 4.15
CA ILE A 106 0.45 18.91 5.09
C ILE A 106 -0.52 19.86 5.79
N PHE A 107 -0.07 21.05 6.18
CA PHE A 107 -0.90 22.02 6.88
C PHE A 107 -0.38 23.45 6.70
N ARG A 108 -1.26 24.42 6.96
CA ARG A 108 -0.94 25.85 7.03
C ARG A 108 -1.04 26.35 8.46
N GLY A 109 -0.09 27.19 8.85
CA GLY A 109 -0.04 27.70 10.21
C GLY A 109 0.61 29.07 10.31
N ARG A 110 0.37 29.72 11.45
CA ARG A 110 0.93 31.05 11.72
C ARG A 110 2.29 30.90 12.40
N LEU A 111 3.30 31.56 11.84
CA LEU A 111 4.64 31.63 12.45
C LEU A 111 4.58 32.41 13.78
N GLY A 112 5.30 31.93 14.78
CA GLY A 112 5.42 32.55 16.08
C GLY A 112 6.64 32.02 16.85
N MET A 113 6.61 32.17 18.17
CA MET A 113 7.67 31.74 19.07
C MET A 113 7.06 30.98 20.25
N ALA A 114 7.64 29.85 20.61
CA ALA A 114 7.28 29.05 21.78
C ALA A 114 8.55 28.66 22.52
N ASP A 115 8.60 28.91 23.84
CA ASP A 115 9.74 28.59 24.71
C ASP A 115 11.11 29.04 24.17
N GLY A 116 11.14 30.19 23.50
CA GLY A 116 12.37 30.75 22.93
C GLY A 116 12.75 30.22 21.54
N ASN A 117 11.99 29.27 20.99
CA ASN A 117 12.20 28.70 19.66
C ASN A 117 11.15 29.21 18.66
N TYR A 118 11.52 29.29 17.38
CA TYR A 118 10.54 29.52 16.32
C TYR A 118 9.56 28.34 16.26
N ALA A 119 8.27 28.66 16.18
CA ALA A 119 7.20 27.66 16.18
C ALA A 119 6.11 28.06 15.19
N VAL A 120 5.40 27.06 14.65
CA VAL A 120 4.27 27.27 13.76
C VAL A 120 3.00 26.78 14.45
N LYS A 121 2.02 27.67 14.63
CA LYS A 121 0.70 27.29 15.15
C LYS A 121 -0.17 26.82 14.00
N VAL A 122 -0.51 25.53 13.99
CA VAL A 122 -1.41 24.91 13.00
C VAL A 122 -2.77 25.63 13.01
N GLN A 123 -3.23 26.04 11.84
CA GLN A 123 -4.56 26.64 11.65
C GLN A 123 -5.45 25.80 10.73
N GLU A 124 -4.91 25.35 9.60
CA GLU A 124 -5.67 24.67 8.56
C GLU A 124 -4.93 23.42 8.11
N TRP A 125 -5.63 22.29 8.01
CA TRP A 125 -5.09 21.07 7.41
C TRP A 125 -5.33 21.08 5.90
N ILE A 126 -4.34 20.64 5.12
CA ILE A 126 -4.48 20.54 3.68
C ILE A 126 -5.06 19.16 3.36
N GLU A 127 -6.28 19.11 2.84
CA GLU A 127 -6.90 17.85 2.43
C GLU A 127 -6.12 17.24 1.26
N HIS A 128 -5.46 16.13 1.54
CA HIS A 128 -4.87 15.29 0.51
C HIS A 128 -5.98 14.38 0.01
N ARG A 129 -6.34 14.51 -1.27
CA ARG A 129 -7.21 13.53 -1.92
C ARG A 129 -6.54 12.18 -1.72
N GLN A 130 -7.17 11.30 -0.95
CA GLN A 130 -6.67 9.94 -0.78
C GLN A 130 -6.46 9.38 -2.20
N PRO A 131 -5.24 8.99 -2.57
CA PRO A 131 -5.08 8.18 -3.76
C PRO A 131 -5.99 6.96 -3.60
N PRO A 132 -6.56 6.44 -4.69
CA PRO A 132 -7.35 5.22 -4.66
C PRO A 132 -6.57 4.17 -3.86
N GLY A 133 -7.26 3.39 -3.04
CA GLY A 133 -6.61 2.35 -2.26
C GLY A 133 -5.80 1.45 -3.19
N LEU A 134 -4.76 0.79 -2.67
CA LEU A 134 -4.01 -0.22 -3.43
C LEU A 134 -4.95 -1.23 -4.12
N GLN A 135 -6.08 -1.54 -3.49
CA GLN A 135 -7.14 -2.39 -4.05
C GLN A 135 -7.78 -1.76 -5.29
N ASP A 136 -8.13 -0.47 -5.26
CA ASP A 136 -8.72 0.26 -6.38
C ASP A 136 -7.75 0.33 -7.58
N LEU A 137 -6.45 0.52 -7.31
CA LEU A 137 -5.39 0.55 -8.33
C LEU A 137 -5.14 -0.82 -8.95
N ILE A 138 -5.32 -1.91 -8.19
CA ILE A 138 -5.18 -3.29 -8.69
C ILE A 138 -6.43 -3.72 -9.49
N THR A 139 -7.63 -3.29 -9.08
CA THR A 139 -8.87 -3.62 -9.81
C THR A 139 -9.01 -2.87 -11.13
N ASP A 140 -8.51 -1.63 -11.23
CA ASP A 140 -8.58 -0.81 -12.45
C ASP A 140 -7.70 -1.39 -13.59
N SER A 141 -6.61 -2.09 -13.25
CA SER A 141 -5.78 -2.79 -14.24
C SER A 141 -6.42 -4.05 -14.86
N GLY A 142 -7.63 -4.44 -14.43
CA GLY A 142 -8.34 -5.63 -14.91
C GLY A 142 -9.42 -5.39 -15.98
N GLU A 143 -9.87 -4.15 -16.21
CA GLU A 143 -11.06 -3.90 -17.04
C GLU A 143 -10.77 -3.60 -18.53
N GLU A 144 -9.53 -3.32 -18.94
CA GLU A 144 -9.25 -2.96 -20.34
C GLU A 144 -9.25 -4.14 -21.36
N THR A 145 -9.51 -5.40 -20.95
CA THR A 145 -9.38 -6.54 -21.88
C THR A 145 -10.70 -7.08 -22.48
N ASN A 146 -11.89 -6.64 -22.02
CA ASN A 146 -13.13 -7.31 -22.45
C ASN A 146 -14.01 -6.60 -23.50
N GLU A 147 -13.64 -5.42 -24.01
CA GLU A 147 -14.41 -4.79 -25.12
C GLU A 147 -13.98 -5.29 -26.51
N SER A 148 -12.84 -5.97 -26.64
CA SER A 148 -12.34 -6.47 -27.93
C SER A 148 -12.88 -7.86 -28.33
N LYS A 149 -13.68 -8.53 -27.47
CA LYS A 149 -14.12 -9.93 -27.70
C LYS A 149 -15.60 -10.10 -28.05
N GLU A 150 -16.43 -9.06 -27.96
CA GLU A 150 -17.86 -9.14 -28.31
C GLU A 150 -18.19 -8.76 -29.77
N LEU A 151 -17.25 -8.14 -30.50
CA LEU A 151 -17.46 -7.79 -31.93
C LEU A 151 -17.13 -8.91 -32.92
N SER A 152 -16.73 -10.11 -32.48
CA SER A 152 -16.41 -11.23 -33.39
C SER A 152 -17.40 -12.40 -33.37
N ARG A 153 -18.60 -12.27 -32.77
CA ARG A 153 -19.56 -13.39 -32.65
C ARG A 153 -20.96 -13.14 -33.22
N VAL A 154 -21.12 -12.17 -34.11
CA VAL A 154 -22.37 -12.03 -34.86
C VAL A 154 -22.06 -11.85 -36.34
N GLU A 155 -21.96 -12.95 -37.08
CA GLU A 155 -22.54 -13.13 -38.43
C GLU A 155 -22.62 -14.64 -38.74
N PRO A 156 -23.77 -15.19 -39.16
CA PRO A 156 -23.83 -16.38 -40.01
C PRO A 156 -23.60 -16.05 -41.49
#